data_AF-A0A7J0E8R6-F1
#
_entry.id   AF-A0A7J0E8R6-F1
#
_cell.length_a   1.000
_cell.length_b   1.000
_cell.length_c   1.000
_cell.angle_alpha   90.00
_cell.angle_beta   90.00
_cell.angle_gamma   90.00
#
_symmetry.space_group_name_H-M   'P 1'
#
loop_
_entity.id
_entity.type
_entity.pdbx_description
1 polymer ?
#
loop_
_entity_poly.entity_id
_entity_poly.type
_entity_poly.pdbx_seq_one_letter_code
_entity_poly.pdbx_strand_id
1 'polypeptide(L)'
;MLINHQLGQKASSGISSQSQQIIKLFNHMEDQHPGTITTQSFTSISLSKFMHEDICSLAFEKLASLIILPFHRKWNSQGKVVFHNGSWRTINHHVLQIAPCSIGILVDRPKIQPPPSLMAKCLQVHMSVVRFFTICDNPGKGSWEAMLDAEVLKDLRLGFLQTGNMSIREEMVDDGADLALKIHVMKEGHDLIIVGRCHGTNSGLLSGLTEWVEFLELGPVGDILADNKKYFHLI
;
A
#
# COMPACT_ATOMS: atom_id res chain seq x y z
N MET A 1 -1.55 6.73 23.48
CA MET A 1 -0.10 7.07 23.61
C MET A 1 0.66 6.37 22.50
N LEU A 2 1.41 7.09 21.66
CA LEU A 2 2.23 6.52 20.59
C LEU A 2 3.71 6.54 21.01
N ILE A 3 4.40 5.41 20.91
CA ILE A 3 5.83 5.29 21.22
C ILE A 3 6.60 5.17 19.91
N ASN A 4 7.59 6.04 19.68
CA ASN A 4 8.49 5.90 18.56
C ASN A 4 9.29 4.59 18.69
N HIS A 5 9.20 3.73 17.68
CA HIS A 5 9.85 2.43 17.63
C HIS A 5 11.39 2.53 17.67
N GLN A 6 11.96 3.69 17.30
CA GLN A 6 13.39 3.98 17.34
C GLN A 6 13.92 4.29 18.75
N LEU A 7 13.04 4.69 19.69
CA LEU A 7 13.38 4.97 21.08
C LEU A 7 12.98 3.78 21.96
N GLY A 8 13.89 2.79 22.09
CA GLY A 8 13.86 1.85 23.21
C GLY A 8 13.81 0.34 22.92
N GLN A 9 13.87 -0.13 21.67
CA GLN A 9 13.98 -1.58 21.44
C GLN A 9 15.44 -2.05 21.35
N LYS A 10 15.91 -2.65 22.45
CA LYS A 10 17.09 -3.51 22.47
C LYS A 10 16.79 -4.73 21.58
N ALA A 11 17.63 -4.98 20.58
CA ALA A 11 17.46 -6.07 19.62
C ALA A 11 17.20 -7.41 20.33
N SER A 12 15.95 -7.89 20.30
CA SER A 12 15.61 -9.23 20.76
C SER A 12 16.07 -10.22 19.69
N SER A 13 16.91 -11.17 20.10
CA SER A 13 17.57 -12.18 19.28
C SER A 13 16.65 -13.35 18.89
N GLY A 14 15.44 -13.06 18.42
CA GLY A 14 14.48 -14.07 17.96
C GLY A 14 13.68 -13.52 16.79
N ILE A 15 13.62 -14.31 15.70
CA ILE A 15 12.83 -14.12 14.45
C ILE A 15 12.29 -12.70 14.29
N SER A 16 12.95 -11.90 13.43
CA SER A 16 12.51 -10.52 13.18
C SER A 16 11.02 -10.49 12.90
N SER A 17 10.24 -9.79 13.73
CA SER A 17 8.81 -9.65 13.47
C SER A 17 8.63 -9.05 12.08
N GLN A 18 7.57 -9.43 11.37
CA GLN A 18 7.31 -8.91 10.03
C GLN A 18 7.31 -7.37 9.98
N SER A 19 6.83 -6.73 11.05
CA SER A 19 6.92 -5.28 11.22
C SER A 19 8.36 -4.76 11.21
N GLN A 20 9.32 -5.45 11.83
CA GLN A 20 10.74 -5.08 11.80
C GLN A 20 11.34 -5.22 10.40
N GLN A 21 10.90 -6.21 9.61
CA GLN A 21 11.36 -6.35 8.22
C GLN A 21 10.89 -5.17 7.36
N ILE A 22 9.64 -4.75 7.54
CA ILE A 22 9.06 -3.59 6.84
C ILE A 22 9.74 -2.29 7.29
N ILE A 23 9.97 -2.11 8.60
CA ILE A 23 10.70 -0.94 9.12
C ILE A 23 12.12 -0.90 8.56
N LYS A 24 12.83 -2.03 8.51
CA LYS A 24 14.16 -2.11 7.90
C LYS A 24 14.14 -1.74 6.42
N LEU A 25 13.10 -2.13 5.69
CA LEU A 25 12.93 -1.76 4.29
C LEU A 25 12.77 -0.24 4.13
N PHE A 26 11.86 0.39 4.87
CA PHE A 26 11.67 1.84 4.76
C PHE A 26 12.88 2.64 5.23
N ASN A 27 13.57 2.20 6.28
CA ASN A 27 14.83 2.82 6.70
C ASN A 27 15.91 2.70 5.61
N HIS A 28 16.01 1.53 4.95
CA HIS A 28 16.93 1.38 3.83
C HIS A 28 16.59 2.31 2.67
N MET A 29 15.30 2.54 2.39
CA MET A 29 14.88 3.50 1.37
C MET A 29 15.24 4.95 1.72
N GLU A 30 15.10 5.33 2.98
CA GLU A 30 15.55 6.63 3.49
C GLU A 30 17.08 6.78 3.35
N ASP A 31 17.86 5.76 3.70
CA ASP A 31 19.32 5.76 3.52
C ASP A 31 19.73 5.95 2.04
N GLN A 32 18.94 5.41 1.10
CA GLN A 32 19.19 5.57 -0.34
C GLN A 32 18.73 6.94 -0.89
N HIS A 33 17.86 7.68 -0.19
CA HIS A 33 17.28 8.95 -0.66
C HIS A 33 17.28 10.03 0.42
N PRO A 34 18.47 10.44 0.92
CA PRO A 34 18.58 11.40 2.00
C PRO A 34 17.92 12.74 1.63
N GLY A 35 17.12 13.28 2.55
CA GLY A 35 16.41 14.56 2.37
C GLY A 35 15.16 14.50 1.51
N THR A 36 14.85 13.37 0.88
CA THR A 36 13.63 13.16 0.08
C THR A 36 12.63 12.25 0.78
N ILE A 37 13.13 11.17 1.40
CA ILE A 37 12.31 10.21 2.15
C ILE A 37 12.72 10.31 3.63
N THR A 38 11.74 10.49 4.51
CA THR A 38 11.95 10.41 5.97
C THR A 38 10.96 9.39 6.52
N THR A 39 11.46 8.37 7.22
CA THR A 39 10.63 7.32 7.79
C THR A 39 10.54 7.47 9.31
N GLN A 40 9.32 7.48 9.83
CA GLN A 40 9.09 7.39 11.27
C GLN A 40 8.13 6.24 11.55
N SER A 41 8.49 5.41 12.54
CA SER A 41 7.71 4.23 12.91
C SER A 41 7.26 4.35 14.35
N PHE A 42 5.97 4.14 14.62
CA PHE A 42 5.37 4.27 15.94
C PHE A 42 4.57 3.03 16.31
N THR A 43 4.58 2.69 17.61
CA THR A 43 3.71 1.67 18.20
C THR A 43 2.64 2.36 19.03
N SER A 44 1.37 2.09 18.74
CA SER A 44 0.27 2.60 19.55
C SER A 44 0.08 1.77 20.82
N ILE A 45 0.12 2.45 21.96
CA ILE A 45 -0.34 1.97 23.26
C ILE A 45 -1.53 2.84 23.64
N SER A 46 -2.68 2.48 23.10
CA SER A 46 -3.95 3.17 23.34
C SER A 46 -5.08 2.16 23.33
N LEU A 47 -6.18 2.50 24.01
CA LEU A 47 -7.39 1.70 23.90
C LEU A 47 -7.84 1.72 22.43
N SER A 48 -8.27 0.57 21.91
CA SER A 48 -8.64 0.43 20.50
C SER A 48 -9.67 1.45 20.02
N LYS A 49 -10.54 1.90 20.93
CA LYS A 49 -11.54 2.94 20.67
C LYS A 49 -10.93 4.29 20.28
N PHE A 50 -9.77 4.66 20.82
CA PHE A 50 -9.16 5.99 20.64
C PHE A 50 -7.90 5.97 19.75
N MET A 51 -7.47 4.79 19.29
CA MET A 51 -6.26 4.66 18.46
C MET A 51 -6.29 5.52 17.20
N HIS A 52 -7.45 5.71 16.58
CA HIS A 52 -7.57 6.48 15.35
C HIS A 52 -7.33 7.99 15.57
N GLU A 53 -7.78 8.54 16.69
CA GLU A 53 -7.53 9.94 17.09
C GLU A 53 -6.04 10.14 17.34
N ASP A 54 -5.40 9.23 18.08
CA ASP A 54 -3.96 9.26 18.34
C ASP A 54 -3.15 9.24 17.01
N ILE A 55 -3.52 8.34 16.08
CA ILE A 55 -2.84 8.21 14.77
C ILE A 55 -2.96 9.51 13.96
N CYS A 56 -4.16 10.05 13.84
CA CYS A 56 -4.40 11.24 13.02
C CYS A 56 -3.79 12.50 13.64
N SER A 57 -3.83 12.61 14.97
CA SER A 57 -3.16 13.70 15.70
C SER A 57 -1.65 13.67 15.48
N LEU A 58 -1.02 12.49 15.59
CA LEU A 58 0.42 12.36 15.33
C LEU A 58 0.77 12.67 13.87
N ALA A 59 -0.03 12.19 12.91
CA ALA A 59 0.18 12.50 11.51
C ALA A 59 0.11 14.01 11.23
N PHE A 60 -0.82 14.71 11.87
CA PHE A 60 -0.94 16.16 11.79
C PHE A 60 0.27 16.86 12.43
N GLU A 61 0.65 16.48 13.66
CA GLU A 61 1.80 17.05 14.39
C GLU A 61 3.12 16.89 13.64
N LYS A 62 3.29 15.77 12.93
CA LYS A 62 4.50 15.46 12.15
C LYS A 62 4.43 15.91 10.71
N LEU A 63 3.34 16.57 10.28
CA LEU A 63 3.12 16.97 8.89
C LEU A 63 3.33 15.78 7.93
N ALA A 64 2.83 14.61 8.32
CA ALA A 64 3.00 13.39 7.54
C ALA A 64 2.27 13.53 6.19
N SER A 65 2.96 13.13 5.12
CA SER A 65 2.38 13.10 3.77
C SER A 65 1.56 11.83 3.50
N LEU A 66 1.89 10.73 4.19
CA LEU A 66 1.30 9.41 4.01
C LEU A 66 1.23 8.66 5.35
N ILE A 67 0.07 8.11 5.66
CA ILE A 67 -0.12 7.12 6.74
C ILE A 67 -0.20 5.72 6.11
N ILE A 68 0.59 4.78 6.61
CA ILE A 68 0.52 3.37 6.19
C ILE A 68 -0.15 2.55 7.30
N LEU A 69 -1.29 1.94 6.99
CA LEU A 69 -2.04 1.07 7.90
C LEU A 69 -1.91 -0.40 7.51
N PRO A 70 -1.83 -1.34 8.46
CA PRO A 70 -1.87 -2.75 8.15
C PRO A 70 -3.28 -3.17 7.71
N PHE A 71 -3.37 -4.08 6.74
CA PHE A 71 -4.65 -4.71 6.42
C PHE A 71 -5.11 -5.65 7.56
N HIS A 72 -6.42 -5.70 7.78
CA HIS A 72 -7.02 -6.38 8.93
C HIS A 72 -7.09 -7.91 8.77
N ARG A 73 -6.77 -8.45 7.59
CA ARG A 73 -6.69 -9.90 7.34
C ARG A 73 -5.31 -10.29 6.78
N LYS A 74 -4.92 -11.55 7.00
CA LYS A 74 -3.79 -12.18 6.32
C LYS A 74 -4.16 -13.57 5.85
N TRP A 75 -3.53 -14.00 4.77
CA TRP A 75 -3.71 -15.31 4.18
C TRP A 75 -2.40 -16.08 4.19
N ASN A 76 -2.47 -17.41 4.15
CA ASN A 76 -1.31 -18.24 3.82
C ASN A 76 -1.14 -18.36 2.30
N SER A 77 -0.07 -19.03 1.88
CA SER A 77 0.23 -19.30 0.47
C SER A 77 -0.81 -20.15 -0.28
N GLN A 78 -1.75 -20.79 0.45
CA GLN A 78 -2.87 -21.53 -0.12
C GLN A 78 -4.14 -20.66 -0.27
N GLY A 79 -4.06 -19.36 0.05
CA GLY A 79 -5.20 -18.45 0.01
C GLY A 79 -6.18 -18.62 1.16
N LYS A 80 -5.83 -19.38 2.21
CA LYS A 80 -6.66 -19.53 3.42
C LYS A 80 -6.38 -18.40 4.39
N VAL A 81 -7.43 -17.80 4.95
CA VAL A 81 -7.31 -16.78 6.02
C VAL A 81 -6.67 -17.40 7.25
N VAL A 82 -5.53 -16.84 7.68
CA VAL A 82 -4.80 -17.24 8.89
C VAL A 82 -4.88 -16.21 10.00
N PHE A 83 -5.24 -14.98 9.66
CA PHE A 83 -5.40 -13.89 10.61
C PHE A 83 -6.56 -12.99 10.19
N HIS A 84 -7.37 -12.58 11.16
CA HIS A 84 -8.48 -11.65 10.98
C HIS A 84 -8.68 -10.85 12.26
N ASN A 85 -8.65 -9.51 12.17
CA ASN A 85 -8.86 -8.63 13.32
C ASN A 85 -9.92 -7.56 13.02
N GLY A 86 -11.14 -7.76 13.53
CA GLY A 86 -12.24 -6.80 13.36
C GLY A 86 -11.96 -5.43 13.98
N SER A 87 -11.22 -5.38 15.09
CA SER A 87 -10.85 -4.12 15.73
C SER A 87 -9.92 -3.28 14.84
N TRP A 88 -8.99 -3.91 14.12
CA TRP A 88 -8.15 -3.22 13.14
C TRP A 88 -8.96 -2.67 11.98
N ARG A 89 -9.96 -3.45 11.51
CA ARG A 89 -10.88 -2.98 10.47
C ARG A 89 -11.60 -1.70 10.91
N THR A 90 -12.13 -1.69 12.14
CA THR A 90 -12.78 -0.51 12.72
C THR A 90 -11.83 0.67 12.81
N ILE A 91 -10.62 0.49 13.35
CA ILE A 91 -9.62 1.56 13.47
C ILE A 91 -9.25 2.12 12.10
N ASN A 92 -8.96 1.25 11.11
CA ASN A 92 -8.65 1.68 9.76
C ASN A 92 -9.80 2.50 9.17
N HIS A 93 -11.05 2.07 9.37
CA HIS A 93 -12.21 2.82 8.91
C HIS A 93 -12.25 4.23 9.52
N HIS A 94 -12.04 4.37 10.82
CA HIS A 94 -12.03 5.68 11.46
C HIS A 94 -10.86 6.56 10.97
N VAL A 95 -9.65 6.01 10.83
CA VAL A 95 -8.51 6.76 10.27
C VAL A 95 -8.80 7.24 8.85
N LEU A 96 -9.40 6.39 8.01
CA LEU A 96 -9.80 6.73 6.63
C LEU A 96 -10.82 7.88 6.53
N GLN A 97 -11.55 8.18 7.59
CA GLN A 97 -12.55 9.26 7.59
C GLN A 97 -11.96 10.61 8.01
N ILE A 98 -10.94 10.63 8.86
CA ILE A 98 -10.46 11.86 9.51
C ILE A 98 -8.98 12.16 9.29
N ALA A 99 -8.25 11.32 8.56
CA ALA A 99 -6.82 11.53 8.37
C ALA A 99 -6.51 12.86 7.68
N PRO A 100 -5.44 13.56 8.10
CA PRO A 100 -5.04 14.84 7.53
C PRO A 100 -4.24 14.69 6.22
N CYS A 101 -3.97 13.47 5.77
CA CYS A 101 -3.13 13.17 4.62
C CYS A 101 -3.57 11.87 3.92
N SER A 102 -2.85 11.50 2.86
CA SER A 102 -3.07 10.25 2.13
C SER A 102 -2.91 9.03 3.03
N ILE A 103 -3.67 7.98 2.75
CA ILE A 103 -3.57 6.70 3.46
C ILE A 103 -3.29 5.59 2.46
N GLY A 104 -2.25 4.81 2.76
CA GLY A 104 -1.97 3.53 2.11
C GLY A 104 -2.30 2.37 3.05
N ILE A 105 -2.96 1.34 2.54
CA ILE A 105 -3.20 0.09 3.28
C ILE A 105 -2.24 -0.97 2.77
N LEU A 106 -1.47 -1.52 3.70
CA LEU A 106 -0.47 -2.54 3.46
C LEU A 106 -1.11 -3.94 3.48
N VAL A 107 -1.12 -4.58 2.31
CA VAL A 107 -1.60 -5.95 2.13
C VAL A 107 -0.39 -6.87 1.96
N ASP A 108 -0.27 -7.82 2.88
CA ASP A 108 0.77 -8.85 2.88
C ASP A 108 0.29 -10.10 2.15
N ARG A 109 1.06 -10.54 1.15
CA ARG A 109 0.78 -11.74 0.37
C ARG A 109 1.97 -12.69 0.42
N PRO A 110 1.96 -13.67 1.33
CA PRO A 110 3.03 -14.65 1.40
C PRO A 110 2.99 -15.57 0.18
N LYS A 111 3.97 -15.42 -0.71
CA LYS A 111 4.24 -16.42 -1.74
C LYS A 111 4.81 -17.68 -1.10
N ILE A 112 4.71 -18.80 -1.82
CA ILE A 112 5.47 -20.01 -1.49
C ILE A 112 6.94 -19.66 -1.66
N GLN A 113 7.60 -19.27 -0.57
CA GLN A 113 9.04 -19.07 -0.59
C GLN A 113 9.74 -20.43 -0.74
N PRO A 114 10.81 -20.52 -1.56
CA PRO A 114 11.67 -21.70 -1.55
C PRO A 114 12.30 -21.88 -0.16
N PRO A 115 12.74 -23.11 0.20
CA PRO A 115 13.18 -23.43 1.55
C PRO A 115 14.28 -22.50 2.09
N PRO A 116 14.36 -22.31 3.41
CA PRO A 116 15.22 -21.33 4.07
C PRO A 116 16.73 -21.50 3.81
N SER A 117 17.16 -22.63 3.23
CA SER A 117 18.54 -22.89 2.82
C SER A 117 19.04 -22.04 1.64
N LEU A 118 18.16 -21.34 0.93
CA LEU A 118 18.51 -20.40 -0.15
C LEU A 118 18.44 -18.92 0.27
N MET A 119 18.01 -18.62 1.50
CA MET A 119 17.75 -17.24 1.98
C MET A 119 18.99 -16.55 2.56
N ALA A 120 20.15 -16.74 1.95
CA ALA A 120 21.33 -15.96 2.29
C ALA A 120 21.33 -14.65 1.49
N LYS A 121 21.07 -13.53 2.19
CA LYS A 121 21.50 -12.16 1.83
C LYS A 121 21.00 -11.58 0.50
N CYS A 122 19.69 -11.43 0.32
CA CYS A 122 19.23 -10.41 -0.63
C CYS A 122 17.99 -9.69 -0.12
N LEU A 123 18.19 -8.49 0.43
CA LEU A 123 17.16 -7.47 0.58
C LEU A 123 17.06 -6.64 -0.70
N GLN A 124 17.16 -7.28 -1.88
CA GLN A 124 16.92 -6.59 -3.14
C GLN A 124 15.41 -6.45 -3.31
N VAL A 125 14.87 -5.39 -2.73
CA VAL A 125 13.46 -5.06 -2.84
C VAL A 125 13.26 -4.22 -4.08
N HIS A 126 12.48 -4.74 -5.02
CA HIS A 126 12.09 -4.02 -6.22
C HIS A 126 10.75 -3.32 -5.99
N MET A 127 10.75 -1.99 -6.02
CA MET A 127 9.53 -1.21 -5.91
C MET A 127 8.95 -0.96 -7.31
N SER A 128 7.65 -1.19 -7.49
CA SER A 128 6.95 -0.88 -8.75
C SER A 128 5.81 0.09 -8.46
N VAL A 129 5.79 1.21 -9.16
CA VAL A 129 4.65 2.14 -9.20
C VAL A 129 3.91 1.88 -10.50
N VAL A 130 2.64 1.48 -10.42
CA VAL A 130 1.82 1.20 -11.60
C VAL A 130 0.69 2.21 -11.67
N ARG A 131 0.62 2.96 -12.77
CA ARG A 131 -0.44 3.92 -13.06
C ARG A 131 -1.33 3.34 -14.15
N PHE A 132 -2.62 3.20 -13.85
CA PHE A 132 -3.65 2.87 -14.84
C PHE A 132 -4.29 4.16 -15.34
N PHE A 133 -4.50 4.28 -16.65
CA PHE A 133 -5.13 5.45 -17.27
C PHE A 133 -5.95 5.04 -18.49
N THR A 134 -6.94 5.84 -18.86
CA THR A 134 -7.79 5.59 -20.05
C THR A 134 -7.56 6.66 -21.11
N ILE A 135 -7.79 6.34 -22.39
CA ILE A 135 -7.78 7.36 -23.47
C ILE A 135 -8.90 8.40 -23.26
N CYS A 136 -10.00 7.98 -22.62
CA CYS A 136 -11.18 8.80 -22.35
C CYS A 136 -11.05 9.69 -21.11
N ASP A 137 -9.90 9.68 -20.41
CA ASP A 137 -9.57 10.71 -19.41
C ASP A 137 -9.39 12.03 -20.16
N ASN A 138 -10.52 12.67 -20.40
CA ASN A 138 -10.66 13.85 -21.22
C ASN A 138 -9.68 14.92 -20.67
N PRO A 139 -8.72 15.43 -21.47
CA PRO A 139 -7.74 16.42 -21.01
C PRO A 139 -8.38 17.76 -20.57
N GLY A 140 -9.71 17.88 -20.65
CA GLY A 140 -10.49 19.01 -20.15
C GLY A 140 -10.96 18.91 -18.69
N LYS A 141 -10.75 17.80 -17.97
CA LYS A 141 -11.11 17.70 -16.54
C LYS A 141 -9.89 18.03 -15.67
N GLY A 142 -9.71 19.33 -15.37
CA GLY A 142 -8.77 19.82 -14.37
C GLY A 142 -7.30 19.81 -14.80
N SER A 143 -6.93 20.73 -15.69
CA SER A 143 -5.56 20.95 -16.19
C SER A 143 -4.48 20.92 -15.09
N TRP A 144 -4.79 21.32 -13.86
CA TRP A 144 -3.83 21.40 -12.77
C TRP A 144 -3.52 20.05 -12.11
N GLU A 145 -4.50 19.16 -11.93
CA GLU A 145 -4.28 17.84 -11.33
C GLU A 145 -3.46 16.95 -12.27
N ALA A 146 -3.80 16.95 -13.57
CA ALA A 146 -3.02 16.24 -14.58
C ALA A 146 -1.58 16.78 -14.70
N MET A 147 -1.39 18.10 -14.53
CA MET A 147 -0.06 18.72 -14.50
C MET A 147 0.72 18.33 -13.23
N LEU A 148 0.08 18.33 -12.06
CA LEU A 148 0.69 17.91 -10.80
C LEU A 148 1.09 16.43 -10.86
N ASP A 149 0.21 15.56 -11.35
CA ASP A 149 0.50 14.15 -11.59
C ASP A 149 1.68 13.97 -12.55
N ALA A 150 1.70 14.72 -13.65
CA ALA A 150 2.79 14.64 -14.63
C ALA A 150 4.13 15.09 -14.02
N GLU A 151 4.13 16.12 -13.18
CA GLU A 151 5.33 16.59 -12.51
C GLU A 151 5.83 15.58 -11.48
N VAL A 152 4.93 15.05 -10.64
CA VAL A 152 5.27 13.98 -9.69
C VAL A 152 5.84 12.77 -10.43
N LEU A 153 5.24 12.36 -11.55
CA LEU A 153 5.74 11.22 -12.34
C LEU A 153 7.13 11.49 -12.93
N LYS A 154 7.43 12.73 -13.35
CA LYS A 154 8.78 13.09 -13.81
C LYS A 154 9.79 13.04 -12.68
N ASP A 155 9.46 13.60 -11.52
CA ASP A 155 10.33 13.59 -10.34
C ASP A 155 10.62 12.17 -9.89
N LEU A 156 9.58 11.32 -9.85
CA LEU A 156 9.72 9.91 -9.58
C LEU A 156 10.63 9.23 -10.62
N ARG A 157 10.41 9.42 -11.93
CA ARG A 157 11.30 8.87 -12.98
C ARG A 157 12.75 9.31 -12.80
N LEU A 158 12.97 10.58 -12.48
CA LEU A 158 14.31 11.13 -12.30
C LEU A 158 15.01 10.54 -11.08
N GLY A 159 14.29 10.38 -9.97
CA GLY A 159 14.79 9.69 -8.77
C GLY A 159 15.11 8.22 -9.02
N PHE A 160 14.37 7.54 -9.91
CA PHE A 160 14.53 6.09 -10.14
C PHE A 160 15.72 5.73 -11.02
N LEU A 161 16.10 6.62 -11.93
CA LEU A 161 17.33 6.46 -12.72
C LEU A 161 18.59 6.39 -11.83
N GLN A 162 18.52 6.89 -10.60
CA GLN A 162 19.64 6.91 -9.65
C GLN A 162 19.75 5.63 -8.80
N THR A 163 18.67 4.85 -8.64
CA THR A 163 18.61 3.77 -7.65
C THR A 163 18.49 2.35 -8.21
N GLY A 164 18.07 2.17 -9.47
CA GLY A 164 18.09 0.89 -10.18
C GLY A 164 17.14 -0.22 -9.68
N ASN A 165 16.56 -0.07 -8.47
CA ASN A 165 15.65 -1.02 -7.83
C ASN A 165 14.18 -0.56 -7.86
N MET A 166 13.84 0.42 -8.69
CA MET A 166 12.48 0.96 -8.80
C MET A 166 12.04 1.08 -10.26
N SER A 167 10.79 0.71 -10.57
CA SER A 167 10.20 0.82 -11.91
C SER A 167 8.85 1.53 -11.87
N ILE A 168 8.58 2.34 -12.90
CA ILE A 168 7.24 2.85 -13.19
C ILE A 168 6.69 2.10 -14.38
N ARG A 169 5.43 1.66 -14.27
CA ARG A 169 4.66 1.16 -15.41
C ARG A 169 3.40 1.99 -15.57
N GLU A 170 3.18 2.48 -16.79
CA GLU A 170 1.92 3.11 -17.17
C GLU A 170 1.17 2.11 -18.05
N GLU A 171 -0.02 1.71 -17.60
CA GLU A 171 -0.85 0.72 -18.26
C GLU A 171 -2.13 1.42 -18.75
N MET A 172 -2.28 1.47 -20.07
CA MET A 172 -3.54 1.93 -20.67
C MET A 172 -4.62 0.88 -20.44
N VAL A 173 -5.82 1.33 -20.10
CA VAL A 173 -6.96 0.46 -19.84
C VAL A 173 -8.19 0.93 -20.62
N ASP A 174 -8.90 -0.02 -21.21
CA ASP A 174 -10.10 0.27 -22.00
C ASP A 174 -11.38 0.37 -21.13
N ASP A 175 -11.55 -0.54 -20.19
CA ASP A 175 -12.70 -0.59 -19.29
C ASP A 175 -12.37 -1.25 -17.92
N GLY A 176 -13.38 -1.37 -17.05
CA GLY A 176 -13.20 -1.97 -15.73
C GLY A 176 -12.81 -3.45 -15.76
N ALA A 177 -13.17 -4.19 -16.82
CA ALA A 177 -12.82 -5.60 -16.96
C ALA A 177 -11.33 -5.75 -17.36
N ASP A 178 -10.86 -4.93 -18.31
CA ASP A 178 -9.44 -4.86 -18.67
C ASP A 178 -8.59 -4.41 -17.46
N LEU A 179 -9.08 -3.45 -16.65
CA LEU A 179 -8.44 -3.06 -15.41
C LEU A 179 -8.25 -4.26 -14.46
N ALA A 180 -9.32 -5.02 -14.24
CA ALA A 180 -9.30 -6.17 -13.34
C ALA A 180 -8.34 -7.26 -13.82
N LEU A 181 -8.29 -7.53 -15.12
CA LEU A 181 -7.36 -8.50 -15.72
C LEU A 181 -5.90 -8.05 -15.54
N LYS A 182 -5.58 -6.80 -15.83
CA LYS A 182 -4.22 -6.26 -15.66
C LYS A 182 -3.78 -6.27 -14.20
N ILE A 183 -4.67 -5.90 -13.29
CA ILE A 183 -4.43 -5.99 -11.84
C ILE A 183 -4.14 -7.45 -11.44
N HIS A 184 -4.90 -8.41 -11.95
CA HIS A 184 -4.72 -9.83 -11.65
C HIS A 184 -3.36 -10.35 -12.13
N VAL A 185 -2.91 -9.97 -13.33
CA VAL A 185 -1.59 -10.36 -13.83
C VAL A 185 -0.46 -9.73 -13.00
N MET A 186 -0.59 -8.44 -12.66
CA MET A 186 0.38 -7.72 -11.82
C MET A 186 0.48 -8.33 -10.41
N LYS A 187 -0.64 -8.82 -9.88
CA LYS A 187 -0.78 -9.41 -8.56
C LYS A 187 0.30 -10.45 -8.28
N GLU A 188 0.49 -11.40 -9.18
CA GLU A 188 1.40 -12.54 -8.99
C GLU A 188 2.88 -12.12 -8.88
N GLY A 189 3.24 -10.90 -9.32
CA GLY A 189 4.60 -10.36 -9.25
C GLY A 189 5.03 -9.86 -7.88
N HIS A 190 4.12 -9.57 -6.95
CA HIS A 190 4.44 -8.76 -5.76
C HIS A 190 4.07 -9.44 -4.44
N ASP A 191 4.98 -9.35 -3.45
CA ASP A 191 4.81 -9.93 -2.10
C ASP A 191 4.12 -8.96 -1.13
N LEU A 192 4.32 -7.66 -1.36
CA LEU A 192 3.80 -6.58 -0.55
C LEU A 192 3.15 -5.53 -1.45
N ILE A 193 1.95 -5.10 -1.09
CA ILE A 193 1.20 -4.11 -1.87
C ILE A 193 0.69 -3.02 -0.94
N ILE A 194 0.88 -1.77 -1.34
CA ILE A 194 0.28 -0.60 -0.69
C ILE A 194 -0.82 -0.12 -1.62
N VAL A 195 -2.07 -0.12 -1.13
CA VAL A 195 -3.20 0.43 -1.88
C VAL A 195 -3.66 1.72 -1.23
N GLY A 196 -3.70 2.79 -2.00
CA GLY A 196 -4.25 4.07 -1.56
C GLY A 196 -5.77 4.12 -1.68
N ARG A 197 -6.45 4.81 -0.75
CA ARG A 197 -7.86 5.16 -0.91
C ARG A 197 -7.97 6.45 -1.71
N CYS A 198 -8.60 6.40 -2.89
CA CYS A 198 -8.91 7.60 -3.67
C CYS A 198 -10.03 8.39 -2.98
N HIS A 199 -9.72 9.60 -2.52
CA HIS A 199 -10.73 10.56 -2.07
C HIS A 199 -11.33 11.24 -3.30
N GLY A 200 -12.45 10.71 -3.77
CA GLY A 200 -13.29 11.37 -4.77
C GLY A 200 -12.86 11.12 -6.20
N THR A 201 -13.58 10.23 -6.88
CA THR A 201 -14.27 10.49 -8.14
C THR A 201 -14.94 9.19 -8.59
N ASN A 202 -16.20 9.26 -8.99
CA ASN A 202 -16.88 8.22 -9.75
C ASN A 202 -16.22 8.16 -11.14
N SER A 203 -15.01 7.62 -11.23
CA SER A 203 -14.43 7.27 -12.52
C SER A 203 -15.31 6.18 -13.12
N GLY A 204 -15.77 6.40 -14.36
CA GLY A 204 -16.55 5.39 -15.10
C GLY A 204 -15.80 4.06 -15.24
N LEU A 205 -14.46 4.09 -15.12
CA LEU A 205 -13.62 2.89 -15.12
C LEU A 205 -13.87 1.99 -13.92
N LEU A 206 -14.18 2.56 -12.76
CA LEU A 206 -14.33 1.83 -11.50
C LEU A 206 -15.78 1.49 -11.18
N SER A 207 -16.77 2.06 -11.87
CA SER A 207 -18.19 1.90 -11.51
C SER A 207 -18.65 0.44 -11.50
N GLY A 208 -18.27 -0.34 -12.53
CA GLY A 208 -18.58 -1.77 -12.57
C GLY A 208 -17.84 -2.59 -11.50
N LEU A 209 -16.69 -2.11 -11.03
CA LEU A 209 -15.90 -2.77 -9.98
C LEU A 209 -16.38 -2.40 -8.57
N THR A 210 -17.01 -1.23 -8.40
CA THR A 210 -17.53 -0.78 -7.09
C THR A 210 -18.65 -1.66 -6.54
N GLU A 211 -19.41 -2.33 -7.40
CA GLU A 211 -20.52 -3.20 -7.00
C GLU A 211 -20.08 -4.50 -6.31
N TRP A 212 -18.82 -4.91 -6.54
CA TRP A 212 -18.29 -6.20 -6.08
C TRP A 212 -17.25 -6.10 -4.95
N VAL A 213 -17.20 -4.95 -4.25
CA VAL A 213 -16.19 -4.68 -3.22
C VAL A 213 -16.55 -5.33 -1.88
N GLU A 214 -15.72 -6.26 -1.39
CA GLU A 214 -15.85 -6.86 -0.04
C GLU A 214 -15.34 -5.89 1.05
N PHE A 215 -14.27 -5.16 0.75
CA PHE A 215 -13.56 -4.26 1.67
C PHE A 215 -13.55 -2.81 1.19
N LEU A 216 -14.53 -2.03 1.64
CA LEU A 216 -14.64 -0.59 1.32
C LEU A 216 -13.39 0.21 1.71
N GLU A 217 -12.64 -0.24 2.72
CA GLU A 217 -11.38 0.38 3.11
C GLU A 217 -10.27 0.30 2.04
N LEU A 218 -10.30 -0.72 1.17
CA LEU A 218 -9.31 -0.95 0.11
C LEU A 218 -9.74 -0.33 -1.24
N GLY A 219 -11.03 -0.04 -1.40
CA GLY A 219 -11.61 0.35 -2.69
C GLY A 219 -11.57 -0.79 -3.73
N PRO A 220 -12.14 -0.57 -4.94
CA PRO A 220 -12.30 -1.65 -5.93
C PRO A 220 -10.98 -2.30 -6.36
N VAL A 221 -9.96 -1.48 -6.63
CA VAL A 221 -8.62 -1.95 -7.01
C VAL A 221 -7.97 -2.75 -5.88
N GLY A 222 -8.06 -2.24 -4.65
CA GLY A 222 -7.45 -2.90 -3.52
C GLY A 222 -8.15 -4.19 -3.12
N ASP A 223 -9.47 -4.27 -3.32
CA ASP A 223 -10.25 -5.47 -3.07
C ASP A 223 -9.80 -6.62 -4.00
N ILE A 224 -9.69 -6.35 -5.31
CA ILE A 224 -9.16 -7.31 -6.30
C ILE A 224 -7.74 -7.74 -5.94
N LEU A 225 -6.90 -6.81 -5.47
CA LEU A 225 -5.54 -7.12 -5.02
C LEU A 225 -5.54 -7.95 -3.73
N ALA A 226 -6.44 -7.70 -2.79
CA ALA A 226 -6.54 -8.48 -1.55
C ALA A 226 -7.16 -9.87 -1.79
N ASP A 227 -7.94 -10.04 -2.85
CA ASP A 227 -8.72 -11.26 -3.05
C ASP A 227 -7.88 -12.48 -3.50
N ASN A 228 -7.54 -13.40 -2.60
CA ASN A 228 -6.86 -14.64 -2.97
C ASN A 228 -7.76 -15.68 -3.67
N LYS A 229 -9.04 -15.37 -3.92
CA LYS A 229 -9.92 -16.28 -4.61
C LYS A 229 -9.58 -16.33 -6.10
N LYS A 230 -9.35 -17.54 -6.63
CA LYS A 230 -9.14 -17.80 -8.07
C LYS A 230 -10.46 -17.77 -8.87
N TYR A 231 -11.35 -16.82 -8.62
CA TYR A 231 -12.71 -16.85 -9.21
C TYR A 231 -12.83 -16.26 -10.62
N PHE A 232 -11.76 -15.74 -11.22
CA PHE A 232 -11.83 -15.17 -12.57
C PHE A 232 -11.75 -16.19 -13.72
N HIS A 233 -11.80 -17.50 -13.45
CA HIS A 233 -11.84 -18.52 -14.51
C HIS A 233 -13.26 -18.87 -15.02
N LEU A 234 -14.30 -18.16 -14.61
CA LEU A 234 -15.67 -18.43 -15.06
C LEU A 234 -16.43 -17.13 -15.35
N ILE A 235 -15.99 -16.40 -16.38
CA ILE A 235 -16.89 -15.68 -17.30
C ILE A 235 -16.31 -15.83 -18.70
#